data_AF-A0A450SAN1-F1
#
_entry.id   AF-A0A450SAN1-F1
#
_cell.length_a   1.000
_cell.length_b   1.000
_cell.length_c   1.000
_cell.angle_alpha   90.00
_cell.angle_beta   90.00
_cell.angle_gamma   90.00
#
_symmetry.space_group_name_H-M   'P 1'
#
loop_
_entity.id
_entity.type
_entity.pdbx_description
1 polymer ?
#
loop_
_entity_poly.entity_id
_entity_poly.type
_entity_poly.pdbx_seq_one_letter_code
_entity_poly.pdbx_strand_id
1 'polypeptide(L)'
;MCFITRRKWSRKRGLHSVNEHFELYAKVASHSLTALKTSSKCSFIPYKLRFLVSFRLVMKHVRLLHEALLRPFLTPLGSARRVLHTDRFMGQPKPLTHLPPEEYLRGEARAEIRHEYIDGDVFAMAGASTRHNRIALNLAFALRSAARGGPCGIFVSDVKVRINQGERFYYPDVMLACGDHDGGSDYEDEPCLIAEVLSASTEHIDRREKWQAYRGIPSLAFYLLIDSRAPKISWFRRVNTSWEMGILEPGESLAVECPSGYRTQLLFETIYEDIAW
;
A
#
# COMPACT_ATOMS: atom_id res chain seq x y z
N MET A 1 -8.77 40.97 49.72
CA MET A 1 -9.78 41.18 48.66
C MET A 1 -9.08 40.96 47.32
N CYS A 2 -9.28 39.81 46.67
CA CYS A 2 -8.80 39.60 45.30
C CYS A 2 -9.78 38.66 44.58
N PHE A 3 -10.33 39.15 43.48
CA PHE A 3 -11.47 38.57 42.75
C PHE A 3 -11.06 37.34 41.94
N ILE A 4 -11.88 36.29 42.01
CA ILE A 4 -11.86 35.14 41.09
C ILE A 4 -12.63 35.54 39.83
N THR A 5 -11.96 35.60 38.67
CA THR A 5 -12.65 35.61 37.36
C THR A 5 -12.52 34.26 36.68
N ARG A 6 -13.67 33.58 36.52
CA ARG A 6 -13.84 32.34 35.76
C ARG A 6 -13.49 32.57 34.28
N ARG A 7 -12.50 31.87 33.74
CA ARG A 7 -12.34 31.71 32.28
C ARG A 7 -13.19 30.53 31.80
N LYS A 8 -14.15 30.82 30.93
CA LYS A 8 -14.95 29.84 30.16
C LYS A 8 -14.02 28.92 29.37
N TRP A 9 -14.12 27.62 29.64
CA TRP A 9 -13.54 26.58 28.80
C TRP A 9 -14.46 26.37 27.58
N SER A 10 -14.07 26.90 26.42
CA SER A 10 -14.73 26.64 25.15
C SER A 10 -14.11 25.41 24.49
N ARG A 11 -14.96 24.43 24.17
CA ARG A 11 -14.64 23.12 23.58
C ARG A 11 -13.85 23.26 22.25
N LYS A 12 -12.55 22.94 22.25
CA LYS A 12 -11.85 22.36 21.09
C LYS A 12 -11.91 20.84 21.20
N ARG A 13 -13.03 20.22 20.79
CA ARG A 13 -13.21 18.75 20.83
C ARG A 13 -13.31 18.07 19.46
N GLY A 14 -13.15 18.81 18.36
CA GLY A 14 -13.24 18.25 17.00
C GLY A 14 -11.92 17.92 16.31
N LEU A 15 -10.82 18.60 16.67
CA LEU A 15 -9.58 18.55 15.86
C LEU A 15 -8.56 17.48 16.29
N HIS A 16 -8.52 17.10 17.58
CA HIS A 16 -7.63 16.02 18.06
C HIS A 16 -8.16 14.62 17.73
N SER A 17 -9.48 14.46 17.62
CA SER A 17 -10.12 13.15 17.43
C SER A 17 -9.82 12.50 16.09
N VAL A 18 -9.62 13.27 15.02
CA VAL A 18 -9.37 12.73 13.67
C VAL A 18 -7.94 12.18 13.57
N ASN A 19 -6.98 12.90 14.17
CA ASN A 19 -5.58 12.49 14.15
C ASN A 19 -5.35 11.24 15.00
N GLU A 20 -5.96 11.17 16.18
CA GLU A 20 -5.89 9.96 17.01
C GLU A 20 -6.56 8.77 16.31
N HIS A 21 -7.65 8.98 15.57
CA HIS A 21 -8.37 7.88 14.92
C HIS A 21 -7.61 7.33 13.70
N PHE A 22 -6.98 8.19 12.89
CA PHE A 22 -6.11 7.78 11.79
C PHE A 22 -4.85 7.04 12.27
N GLU A 23 -4.12 7.61 13.24
CA GLU A 23 -2.94 6.96 13.83
C GLU A 23 -3.29 5.63 14.50
N LEU A 24 -4.43 5.56 15.18
CA LEU A 24 -4.93 4.31 15.77
C LEU A 24 -5.29 3.29 14.68
N TYR A 25 -5.86 3.71 13.53
CA TYR A 25 -6.20 2.84 12.41
C TYR A 25 -4.93 2.27 11.73
N ALA A 26 -3.97 3.13 11.40
CA ALA A 26 -2.68 2.74 10.82
C ALA A 26 -1.90 1.79 11.75
N LYS A 27 -1.95 2.05 13.07
CA LYS A 27 -1.32 1.18 14.07
C LYS A 27 -2.03 -0.16 14.19
N VAL A 28 -3.35 -0.23 14.16
CA VAL A 28 -4.08 -1.50 14.22
C VAL A 28 -3.85 -2.34 12.96
N ALA A 29 -3.84 -1.71 11.78
CA ALA A 29 -3.57 -2.39 10.51
C ALA A 29 -2.13 -2.98 10.45
N SER A 30 -1.12 -2.23 10.91
CA SER A 30 0.28 -2.69 10.92
C SER A 30 0.59 -3.80 11.95
N HIS A 31 -0.07 -3.80 13.11
CA HIS A 31 0.09 -4.84 14.13
C HIS A 31 -0.39 -6.23 13.68
N SER A 32 -1.32 -6.32 12.72
CA SER A 32 -1.77 -7.58 12.10
C SER A 32 -0.62 -8.38 11.47
N LEU A 33 0.44 -7.69 11.02
CA LEU A 33 1.61 -8.30 10.39
C LEU A 33 2.78 -8.51 11.36
N THR A 34 2.73 -7.95 12.58
CA THR A 34 3.78 -8.12 13.60
C THR A 34 3.40 -9.10 14.72
N ALA A 35 2.14 -9.51 14.82
CA ALA A 35 1.66 -10.49 15.80
C ALA A 35 1.89 -11.95 15.37
N LEU A 36 3.10 -12.27 14.90
CA LEU A 36 3.60 -13.65 14.74
C LEU A 36 5.10 -13.71 15.07
N LYS A 37 5.50 -13.05 16.16
CA LYS A 37 6.77 -13.31 16.84
C LYS A 37 6.52 -13.32 18.35
N THR A 38 6.03 -14.45 18.85
CA THR A 38 6.27 -14.82 20.24
C THR A 38 7.46 -15.77 20.30
N SER A 39 8.39 -15.36 21.14
CA SER A 39 9.66 -15.97 21.51
C SER A 39 9.56 -17.43 21.92
N SER A 40 10.53 -18.23 21.50
CA SER A 40 10.98 -19.41 22.24
C SER A 40 12.50 -19.35 22.39
N LYS A 41 12.97 -19.04 23.60
CA LYS A 41 14.35 -19.29 24.03
C LYS A 41 14.30 -20.50 24.97
N CYS A 42 14.79 -21.65 24.50
CA CYS A 42 15.53 -22.58 25.34
C CYS A 42 16.30 -23.61 24.49
N SER A 43 17.62 -23.61 24.70
CA SER A 43 18.58 -24.73 24.64
C SER A 43 18.70 -25.65 23.41
N PHE A 44 19.88 -25.54 22.78
CA PHE A 44 20.71 -26.53 22.06
C PHE A 44 20.36 -28.03 22.19
N ILE A 45 20.24 -28.73 21.04
CA ILE A 45 21.07 -29.85 20.52
C ILE A 45 20.45 -30.35 19.18
N PRO A 46 21.24 -30.74 18.15
CA PRO A 46 20.77 -30.96 16.77
C PRO A 46 20.41 -32.42 16.49
N TYR A 47 19.39 -32.75 15.66
CA TYR A 47 19.34 -33.93 14.75
C TYR A 47 18.12 -33.84 13.79
N LYS A 48 18.20 -34.58 12.68
CA LYS A 48 17.43 -34.51 11.41
C LYS A 48 15.96 -35.01 11.45
N LEU A 49 15.20 -34.50 10.46
CA LEU A 49 14.23 -35.16 9.55
C LEU A 49 12.70 -35.07 9.79
N ARG A 50 12.02 -34.74 8.66
CA ARG A 50 10.61 -34.98 8.21
C ARG A 50 9.53 -33.95 8.59
N PHE A 51 8.96 -33.19 7.64
CA PHE A 51 7.94 -33.47 6.58
C PHE A 51 6.48 -33.50 7.09
N LEU A 52 5.68 -32.58 6.53
CA LEU A 52 4.20 -32.47 6.41
C LEU A 52 3.33 -31.81 7.51
N VAL A 53 2.27 -31.15 6.99
CA VAL A 53 1.06 -30.55 7.60
C VAL A 53 1.25 -29.06 7.96
N SER A 54 0.58 -28.06 7.36
CA SER A 54 -0.83 -28.00 6.93
C SER A 54 -1.06 -26.93 5.85
N PHE A 55 -1.73 -27.34 4.77
CA PHE A 55 -2.33 -26.50 3.72
C PHE A 55 -3.85 -26.71 3.83
N ARG A 56 -4.63 -25.67 4.16
CA ARG A 56 -6.05 -25.47 3.78
C ARG A 56 -6.70 -24.40 4.69
N LEU A 57 -6.86 -23.19 4.16
CA LEU A 57 -7.89 -22.24 4.60
C LEU A 57 -8.05 -21.14 3.53
N VAL A 58 -8.62 -21.51 2.39
CA VAL A 58 -9.28 -20.55 1.49
C VAL A 58 -10.51 -21.28 0.92
N MET A 59 -11.63 -20.55 0.84
CA MET A 59 -12.91 -20.93 0.23
C MET A 59 -13.80 -21.89 1.04
N LYS A 60 -14.74 -21.33 1.80
CA LYS A 60 -16.14 -21.81 1.89
C LYS A 60 -16.92 -20.92 2.85
N HIS A 61 -17.65 -19.93 2.34
CA HIS A 61 -18.92 -19.50 2.92
C HIS A 61 -19.77 -18.81 1.85
N VAL A 62 -20.41 -19.63 1.02
CA VAL A 62 -21.59 -19.27 0.22
C VAL A 62 -22.57 -20.44 0.34
N ARG A 63 -23.76 -20.16 0.89
CA ARG A 63 -24.94 -21.04 1.05
C ARG A 63 -24.74 -22.15 2.12
N LEU A 64 -25.64 -22.35 3.08
CA LEU A 64 -27.05 -22.69 2.88
C LEU A 64 -27.91 -22.29 4.09
N LEU A 65 -29.05 -21.68 3.77
CA LEU A 65 -30.28 -21.66 4.56
C LEU A 65 -30.88 -23.08 4.67
N HIS A 66 -31.78 -23.25 5.65
CA HIS A 66 -32.65 -24.42 5.93
C HIS A 66 -32.08 -25.52 6.85
N GLU A 67 -32.47 -25.51 8.14
CA GLU A 67 -33.53 -26.37 8.69
C GLU A 67 -33.63 -26.19 10.21
N ALA A 68 -34.77 -25.69 10.68
CA ALA A 68 -35.10 -25.59 12.10
C ALA A 68 -36.56 -25.98 12.29
N LEU A 69 -36.87 -27.28 12.34
CA LEU A 69 -38.12 -27.80 12.88
C LEU A 69 -37.90 -29.25 13.34
N LEU A 70 -37.89 -29.48 14.65
CA LEU A 70 -38.76 -30.43 15.37
C LEU A 70 -38.39 -30.47 16.88
N ARG A 71 -39.45 -30.32 17.68
CA ARG A 71 -39.63 -30.21 19.14
C ARG A 71 -39.50 -31.59 19.86
N PRO A 72 -39.77 -31.78 21.20
CA PRO A 72 -39.81 -30.87 22.38
C PRO A 72 -39.38 -31.46 23.78
N PHE A 73 -39.52 -30.61 24.82
CA PHE A 73 -39.99 -30.85 26.22
C PHE A 73 -39.13 -31.67 27.21
N LEU A 74 -38.64 -31.01 28.29
CA LEU A 74 -39.05 -31.17 29.71
C LEU A 74 -38.14 -30.37 30.67
N THR A 75 -38.78 -29.68 31.63
CA THR A 75 -38.23 -29.11 32.89
C THR A 75 -38.78 -29.96 34.06
N PRO A 76 -38.38 -29.88 35.37
CA PRO A 76 -37.98 -28.65 36.08
C PRO A 76 -37.01 -28.73 37.30
N LEU A 77 -36.68 -27.51 37.79
CA LEU A 77 -36.36 -27.06 39.17
C LEU A 77 -35.20 -27.68 39.97
N GLY A 78 -34.19 -26.85 40.27
CA GLY A 78 -33.18 -27.11 41.31
C GLY A 78 -32.22 -25.94 41.53
N SER A 79 -32.40 -25.23 42.65
CA SER A 79 -31.60 -24.12 43.20
C SER A 79 -30.08 -24.24 43.02
N ALA A 80 -29.45 -23.23 42.41
CA ALA A 80 -28.02 -22.96 42.59
C ALA A 80 -27.71 -21.45 42.62
N ARG A 81 -27.21 -21.04 43.79
CA ARG A 81 -26.51 -19.81 44.19
C ARG A 81 -26.24 -18.74 43.12
N ARG A 82 -26.73 -17.54 43.43
CA ARG A 82 -26.31 -16.23 42.92
C ARG A 82 -24.81 -16.01 43.21
N VAL A 83 -23.96 -16.23 42.21
CA VAL A 83 -22.61 -15.67 42.17
C VAL A 83 -22.71 -14.37 41.38
N LEU A 84 -22.40 -13.26 42.05
CA LEU A 84 -22.25 -11.95 41.43
C LEU A 84 -21.07 -12.01 40.46
N HIS A 85 -21.35 -12.29 39.18
CA HIS A 85 -20.37 -12.08 38.12
C HIS A 85 -20.41 -10.58 37.80
N THR A 86 -19.31 -9.90 38.11
CA THR A 86 -19.06 -8.55 37.63
C THR A 86 -19.11 -8.56 36.11
N ASP A 87 -20.14 -7.94 35.53
CA ASP A 87 -20.17 -7.63 34.10
C ASP A 87 -18.95 -6.76 33.76
N ARG A 88 -17.89 -7.43 33.31
CA ARG A 88 -16.86 -6.79 32.49
C ARG A 88 -17.59 -6.33 31.25
N PHE A 89 -17.70 -5.02 31.09
CA PHE A 89 -17.96 -4.36 29.81
C PHE A 89 -17.04 -4.97 28.74
N MET A 90 -17.53 -5.99 28.03
CA MET A 90 -17.01 -6.33 26.72
C MET A 90 -17.49 -5.22 25.80
N GLY A 91 -16.68 -4.17 25.67
CA GLY A 91 -16.84 -3.24 24.56
C GLY A 91 -16.89 -4.08 23.29
N GLN A 92 -18.02 -4.00 22.58
CA GLN A 92 -18.12 -4.65 21.28
C GLN A 92 -16.94 -4.17 20.41
N PRO A 93 -16.24 -5.07 19.69
CA PRO A 93 -15.23 -4.63 18.76
C PRO A 93 -15.91 -3.69 17.78
N LYS A 94 -15.55 -2.39 17.84
CA LYS A 94 -15.96 -1.41 16.84
C LYS A 94 -15.54 -2.00 15.50
N PRO A 95 -16.47 -2.26 14.56
CA PRO A 95 -16.11 -2.82 13.27
C PRO A 95 -15.01 -1.92 12.69
N LEU A 96 -13.89 -2.53 12.27
CA LEU A 96 -12.80 -1.85 11.57
C LEU A 96 -13.46 -1.15 10.38
N THR A 97 -13.64 0.15 10.55
CA THR A 97 -14.56 0.94 9.75
C THR A 97 -13.74 1.46 8.60
N HIS A 98 -13.98 0.89 7.41
CA HIS A 98 -13.50 1.35 6.11
C HIS A 98 -13.26 2.87 6.12
N LEU A 99 -12.00 3.29 6.08
CA LEU A 99 -11.63 4.69 6.19
C LEU A 99 -12.00 5.41 4.88
N PRO A 100 -12.76 6.51 4.86
CA PRO A 100 -13.04 7.19 3.61
C PRO A 100 -11.80 7.89 3.04
N PRO A 101 -11.64 8.00 1.70
CA PRO A 101 -10.47 8.59 1.06
C PRO A 101 -10.12 10.01 1.57
N GLU A 102 -11.14 10.85 1.78
CA GLU A 102 -10.97 12.23 2.27
C GLU A 102 -10.41 12.29 3.70
N GLU A 103 -10.64 11.26 4.51
CA GLU A 103 -10.08 11.14 5.84
C GLU A 103 -8.66 10.59 5.80
N TYR A 104 -8.40 9.61 4.93
CA TYR A 104 -7.05 9.15 4.61
C TYR A 104 -6.16 10.31 4.15
N LEU A 105 -6.57 11.09 3.13
CA LEU A 105 -5.78 12.21 2.60
C LEU A 105 -5.46 13.26 3.66
N ARG A 106 -6.44 13.59 4.52
CA ARG A 106 -6.24 14.55 5.63
C ARG A 106 -5.32 14.03 6.73
N GLY A 107 -5.32 12.72 6.98
CA GLY A 107 -4.40 12.06 7.92
C GLY A 107 -2.98 11.99 7.36
N GLU A 108 -2.87 11.50 6.12
CA GLU A 108 -1.61 11.29 5.41
C GLU A 108 -0.81 12.59 5.22
N ALA A 109 -1.47 13.72 4.99
CA ALA A 109 -0.82 15.04 4.90
C ALA A 109 -0.07 15.46 6.19
N ARG A 110 -0.32 14.80 7.32
CA ARG A 110 0.29 15.08 8.63
C ARG A 110 1.09 13.90 9.19
N ALA A 111 1.12 12.77 8.50
CA ALA A 111 1.73 11.55 8.98
C ALA A 111 3.27 11.62 8.93
N GLU A 112 3.93 11.04 9.92
CA GLU A 112 5.41 10.96 9.96
C GLU A 112 5.96 9.87 9.02
N ILE A 113 5.15 8.84 8.77
CA ILE A 113 5.45 7.75 7.83
C ILE A 113 4.37 7.72 6.75
N ARG A 114 4.74 7.31 5.54
CA ARG A 114 3.83 7.23 4.39
C ARG A 114 3.02 5.94 4.42
N HIS A 115 1.78 6.02 3.94
CA HIS A 115 0.89 4.87 3.85
C HIS A 115 0.20 4.74 2.49
N GLU A 116 0.15 3.52 1.95
CA GLU A 116 -0.71 3.19 0.81
C GLU A 116 -2.16 2.96 1.27
N TYR A 117 -3.13 3.32 0.43
CA TYR A 117 -4.56 3.17 0.72
C TYR A 117 -5.23 2.30 -0.34
N ILE A 118 -5.86 1.20 0.10
CA ILE A 118 -6.47 0.21 -0.78
C ILE A 118 -7.86 -0.13 -0.23
N ASP A 119 -8.91 0.29 -0.93
CA ASP A 119 -10.30 -0.09 -0.64
C ASP A 119 -10.72 0.12 0.84
N GLY A 120 -10.28 1.23 1.45
CA GLY A 120 -10.60 1.59 2.84
C GLY A 120 -9.56 1.16 3.87
N ASP A 121 -8.56 0.37 3.47
CA ASP A 121 -7.47 -0.10 4.32
C ASP A 121 -6.19 0.72 4.10
N VAL A 122 -5.39 0.89 5.16
CA VAL A 122 -4.18 1.73 5.18
C VAL A 122 -2.97 0.87 5.54
N PHE A 123 -1.92 0.92 4.71
CA PHE A 123 -0.72 0.10 4.83
C PHE A 123 0.54 0.96 4.93
N ALA A 124 1.34 0.80 5.98
CA ALA A 124 2.59 1.54 6.11
C ALA A 124 3.63 1.10 5.06
N MET A 125 4.31 2.07 4.43
CA MET A 125 5.39 1.79 3.49
C MET A 125 6.64 1.26 4.21
N ALA A 126 7.31 0.29 3.59
CA ALA A 126 8.63 -0.15 4.04
C ALA A 126 9.70 0.87 3.59
N GLY A 127 10.73 1.09 4.42
CA GLY A 127 11.85 1.94 4.05
C GLY A 127 12.66 1.37 2.87
N ALA A 128 13.18 2.25 2.02
CA ALA A 128 13.98 1.90 0.86
C ALA A 128 15.48 1.74 1.20
N SER A 129 16.16 0.82 0.50
CA SER A 129 17.62 0.67 0.60
C SER A 129 18.36 1.76 -0.20
N THR A 130 19.63 2.00 0.10
CA THR A 130 20.46 2.96 -0.68
C THR A 130 20.56 2.60 -2.15
N ARG A 131 20.61 1.29 -2.46
CA ARG A 131 20.65 0.78 -3.83
C ARG A 131 19.32 1.01 -4.55
N HIS A 132 18.20 0.76 -3.88
CA HIS A 132 16.85 1.06 -4.38
C HIS A 132 16.72 2.55 -4.73
N ASN A 133 17.07 3.44 -3.80
CA ASN A 133 17.02 4.88 -4.01
C ASN A 133 17.88 5.33 -5.19
N ARG A 134 19.09 4.78 -5.34
CA ARG A 134 19.98 5.14 -6.46
C ARG A 134 19.38 4.76 -7.81
N ILE A 135 18.84 3.54 -7.92
CA ILE A 135 18.17 3.07 -9.15
C ILE A 135 16.97 3.98 -9.50
N ALA A 136 16.13 4.29 -8.51
CA ALA A 136 14.98 5.17 -8.72
C ALA A 136 15.42 6.57 -9.18
N LEU A 137 16.46 7.14 -8.57
CA LEU A 137 17.02 8.44 -8.96
C LEU A 137 17.64 8.44 -10.35
N ASN A 138 18.37 7.39 -10.72
CA ASN A 138 18.95 7.24 -12.05
C ASN A 138 17.86 7.23 -13.14
N LEU A 139 16.81 6.42 -12.93
CA LEU A 139 15.65 6.38 -13.81
C LEU A 139 14.96 7.74 -13.89
N ALA A 140 14.68 8.36 -12.74
CA ALA A 140 14.02 9.65 -12.67
C ALA A 140 14.82 10.73 -13.42
N PHE A 141 16.14 10.74 -13.28
CA PHE A 141 17.02 11.66 -13.99
C PHE A 141 17.01 11.44 -15.50
N ALA A 142 17.11 10.18 -15.95
CA ALA A 142 17.06 9.82 -17.37
C ALA A 142 15.75 10.29 -18.02
N LEU A 143 14.62 10.07 -17.33
CA LEU A 143 13.31 10.55 -17.79
C LEU A 143 13.22 12.08 -17.76
N ARG A 144 13.66 12.70 -16.65
CA ARG A 144 13.56 14.14 -16.43
C ARG A 144 14.35 14.93 -17.45
N SER A 145 15.50 14.41 -17.89
CA SER A 145 16.35 15.01 -18.92
C SER A 145 15.59 15.22 -20.23
N ALA A 146 14.85 14.20 -20.68
CA ALA A 146 14.04 14.27 -21.90
C ALA A 146 12.76 15.11 -21.72
N ALA A 147 12.26 15.26 -20.49
CA ALA A 147 11.07 16.06 -20.19
C ALA A 147 11.33 17.59 -20.12
N ARG A 148 12.58 18.05 -20.21
CA ARG A 148 12.94 19.48 -20.03
C ARG A 148 12.26 20.37 -21.07
N GLY A 149 11.59 21.42 -20.60
CA GLY A 149 10.87 22.38 -21.43
C GLY A 149 9.54 21.86 -22.01
N GLY A 150 9.18 20.61 -21.73
CA GLY A 150 7.91 20.01 -22.11
C GLY A 150 6.87 20.02 -20.98
N PRO A 151 5.66 19.51 -21.25
CA PRO A 151 4.54 19.50 -20.31
C PRO A 151 4.58 18.32 -19.33
N CYS A 152 5.68 17.57 -19.25
CA CYS A 152 5.74 16.34 -18.45
C CYS A 152 6.53 16.52 -17.16
N GLY A 153 5.93 16.06 -16.05
CA GLY A 153 6.54 15.96 -14.73
C GLY A 153 7.09 14.56 -14.46
N ILE A 154 8.20 14.51 -13.71
CA ILE A 154 8.72 13.27 -13.11
C ILE A 154 8.56 13.38 -11.61
N PHE A 155 7.95 12.37 -11.02
CA PHE A 155 7.67 12.28 -9.59
C PHE A 155 8.34 11.03 -9.02
N VAL A 156 8.87 11.16 -7.81
CA VAL A 156 9.62 10.10 -7.13
C VAL A 156 9.11 10.02 -5.70
N SER A 157 8.69 8.83 -5.26
CA SER A 157 8.34 8.44 -3.89
C SER A 157 7.27 9.22 -3.10
N ASP A 158 7.00 10.49 -3.42
CA ASP A 158 6.19 11.40 -2.59
C ASP A 158 4.87 11.86 -3.24
N VAL A 159 4.60 11.46 -4.48
CA VAL A 159 3.33 11.77 -5.17
C VAL A 159 2.55 10.49 -5.41
N LYS A 160 1.28 10.49 -5.01
CA LYS A 160 0.41 9.34 -5.18
C LYS A 160 -0.05 9.21 -6.63
N VAL A 161 -0.26 7.99 -7.10
CA VAL A 161 -1.17 7.74 -8.22
C VAL A 161 -2.54 7.43 -7.65
N ARG A 162 -3.58 8.14 -8.12
CA ARG A 162 -4.97 7.85 -7.77
C ARG A 162 -5.58 6.93 -8.82
N ILE A 163 -6.25 5.88 -8.37
CA ILE A 163 -6.87 4.89 -9.24
C ILE A 163 -8.35 4.78 -8.89
N ASN A 164 -9.17 4.47 -9.90
CA ASN A 164 -10.62 4.26 -9.76
C ASN A 164 -11.30 5.40 -9.00
N GLN A 165 -11.04 6.66 -9.37
CA GLN A 165 -11.66 7.83 -8.75
C GLN A 165 -11.45 7.94 -7.22
N GLY A 166 -10.37 7.36 -6.68
CA GLY A 166 -10.01 7.48 -5.27
C GLY A 166 -10.30 6.25 -4.42
N GLU A 167 -10.66 5.11 -5.02
CA GLU A 167 -10.71 3.83 -4.30
C GLU A 167 -9.32 3.36 -3.85
N ARG A 168 -8.27 3.71 -4.62
CA ARG A 168 -6.88 3.31 -4.33
C ARG A 168 -5.89 4.45 -4.55
N PHE A 169 -4.92 4.55 -3.65
CA PHE A 169 -3.77 5.44 -3.75
C PHE A 169 -2.49 4.67 -3.46
N TYR A 170 -1.57 4.68 -4.42
CA TYR A 170 -0.23 4.09 -4.27
C TYR A 170 0.85 5.16 -4.41
N TYR A 171 2.00 4.93 -3.78
CA TYR A 171 3.20 5.72 -3.97
C TYR A 171 4.17 4.93 -4.86
N PRO A 172 4.15 5.13 -6.19
CA PRO A 172 5.12 4.51 -7.07
C PRO A 172 6.53 5.04 -6.81
N ASP A 173 7.54 4.21 -7.02
CA ASP A 173 8.93 4.66 -6.88
C ASP A 173 9.29 5.76 -7.89
N VAL A 174 8.90 5.61 -9.15
CA VAL A 174 9.03 6.65 -10.18
C VAL A 174 7.78 6.70 -11.05
N MET A 175 7.28 7.91 -11.30
CA MET A 175 6.12 8.17 -12.14
C MET A 175 6.42 9.31 -13.12
N LEU A 176 6.05 9.11 -14.38
CA LEU A 176 6.03 10.14 -15.42
C LEU A 176 4.57 10.40 -15.76
N ALA A 177 4.13 11.64 -15.60
CA ALA A 177 2.83 12.12 -16.02
C ALA A 177 3.01 13.39 -16.85
N CYS A 178 2.04 13.71 -17.71
CA CYS A 178 2.10 14.87 -18.59
C CYS A 178 0.80 15.64 -18.52
N GLY A 179 0.89 16.98 -18.44
CA GLY A 179 -0.27 17.86 -18.33
C GLY A 179 0.03 19.07 -17.45
N ASP A 180 -1.03 19.79 -17.09
CA ASP A 180 -0.93 20.89 -16.14
C ASP A 180 -0.84 20.34 -14.72
N HIS A 181 0.39 20.23 -14.22
CA HIS A 181 0.68 19.94 -12.81
C HIS A 181 0.58 21.25 -12.03
N ASP A 182 -0.62 21.61 -11.57
CA ASP A 182 -0.87 22.86 -10.84
C ASP A 182 -0.17 22.94 -9.46
N GLY A 183 0.50 21.86 -9.06
CA GLY A 183 1.25 21.73 -7.80
C GLY A 183 0.37 21.76 -6.56
N GLY A 184 -0.96 21.73 -6.73
CA GLY A 184 -1.94 21.80 -5.65
C GLY A 184 -2.44 20.44 -5.17
N SER A 185 -2.26 19.39 -5.97
CA SER A 185 -2.68 18.02 -5.65
C SER A 185 -1.52 17.16 -5.14
N ASP A 186 -1.78 16.34 -4.12
CA ASP A 186 -0.85 15.32 -3.61
C ASP A 186 -0.85 14.03 -4.47
N TYR A 187 -1.57 14.03 -5.60
CA TYR A 187 -1.73 12.86 -6.48
C TYR A 187 -1.87 13.22 -7.97
N GLU A 188 -1.53 12.26 -8.81
CA GLU A 188 -1.71 12.26 -10.27
C GLU A 188 -2.75 11.21 -10.70
N ASP A 189 -3.56 11.56 -11.70
CA ASP A 189 -4.61 10.69 -12.26
C ASP A 189 -4.23 10.06 -13.60
N GLU A 190 -3.32 10.72 -14.35
CA GLU A 190 -3.01 10.36 -15.73
C GLU A 190 -1.51 10.06 -15.93
N PRO A 191 -0.94 9.07 -15.22
CA PRO A 191 0.44 8.66 -15.46
C PRO A 191 0.58 8.06 -16.86
N CYS A 192 1.68 8.39 -17.54
CA CYS A 192 2.10 7.70 -18.75
C CYS A 192 2.99 6.48 -18.44
N LEU A 193 3.90 6.62 -17.48
CA LEU A 193 4.81 5.55 -17.06
C LEU A 193 4.84 5.48 -15.54
N ILE A 194 4.76 4.26 -15.02
CA ILE A 194 5.00 3.94 -13.61
C ILE A 194 6.14 2.92 -13.55
N ALA A 195 7.08 3.10 -12.62
CA ALA A 195 8.13 2.14 -12.36
C ALA A 195 8.22 1.83 -10.87
N GLU A 196 8.35 0.54 -10.55
CA GLU A 196 8.59 0.05 -9.20
C GLU A 196 9.98 -0.60 -9.15
N VAL A 197 10.78 -0.21 -8.17
CA VAL A 197 12.10 -0.80 -7.90
C VAL A 197 11.91 -1.89 -6.86
N LEU A 198 12.08 -3.13 -7.30
CA LEU A 198 11.73 -4.30 -6.51
C LEU A 198 12.66 -4.47 -5.32
N SER A 199 12.04 -4.79 -4.18
CA SER A 199 12.69 -5.24 -2.95
C SER A 199 12.21 -6.65 -2.60
N ALA A 200 12.95 -7.36 -1.74
CA ALA A 200 12.54 -8.69 -1.29
C ALA A 200 11.19 -8.69 -0.55
N SER A 201 10.82 -7.57 0.09
CA SER A 201 9.58 -7.44 0.86
C SER A 201 8.35 -7.09 0.02
N THR A 202 8.51 -6.35 -1.08
CA THR A 202 7.39 -5.80 -1.86
C THR A 202 7.21 -6.45 -3.23
N GLU A 203 8.20 -7.21 -3.73
CA GLU A 203 8.20 -7.76 -5.08
C GLU A 203 6.90 -8.49 -5.47
N HIS A 204 6.32 -9.26 -4.56
CA HIS A 204 5.08 -9.98 -4.84
C HIS A 204 3.89 -9.03 -5.09
N ILE A 205 3.83 -7.92 -4.35
CA ILE A 205 2.81 -6.89 -4.45
C ILE A 205 2.99 -6.16 -5.78
N ASP A 206 4.21 -5.67 -6.04
CA ASP A 206 4.56 -4.91 -7.26
C ASP A 206 4.29 -5.72 -8.54
N ARG A 207 4.59 -7.03 -8.53
CA ARG A 207 4.37 -7.92 -9.68
C ARG A 207 2.91 -8.33 -9.90
N ARG A 208 2.06 -8.22 -8.88
CA ARG A 208 0.69 -8.75 -8.93
C ARG A 208 -0.33 -7.66 -8.67
N GLU A 209 -0.53 -7.34 -7.41
CA GLU A 209 -1.62 -6.49 -6.95
C GLU A 209 -1.56 -5.11 -7.63
N LYS A 210 -0.42 -4.41 -7.47
CA LYS A 210 -0.16 -3.12 -8.13
C LYS A 210 -0.27 -3.21 -9.64
N TRP A 211 0.30 -4.25 -10.26
CA TRP A 211 0.16 -4.45 -11.70
C TRP A 211 -1.31 -4.56 -12.15
N GLN A 212 -2.15 -5.31 -11.42
CA GLN A 212 -3.58 -5.44 -11.73
C GLN A 212 -4.33 -4.11 -11.57
N ALA A 213 -3.96 -3.30 -10.59
CA ALA A 213 -4.51 -1.96 -10.43
C ALA A 213 -4.06 -1.01 -11.55
N TYR A 214 -2.75 -0.91 -11.78
CA TYR A 214 -2.13 0.02 -12.73
C TYR A 214 -2.53 -0.25 -14.18
N ARG A 215 -2.62 -1.51 -14.61
CA ARG A 215 -3.00 -1.83 -16.00
C ARG A 215 -4.40 -1.36 -16.40
N GLY A 216 -5.25 -1.01 -15.43
CA GLY A 216 -6.58 -0.44 -15.63
C GLY A 216 -6.56 1.07 -15.94
N ILE A 217 -5.47 1.77 -15.62
CA ILE A 217 -5.33 3.21 -15.86
C ILE A 217 -5.26 3.48 -17.38
N PRO A 218 -6.20 4.23 -17.98
CA PRO A 218 -6.26 4.43 -19.43
C PRO A 218 -5.03 5.12 -20.02
N SER A 219 -4.44 6.08 -19.31
CA SER A 219 -3.27 6.85 -19.75
C SER A 219 -1.96 6.06 -19.68
N LEU A 220 -1.91 4.99 -18.88
CA LEU A 220 -0.67 4.27 -18.62
C LEU A 220 -0.21 3.51 -19.86
N ALA A 221 0.93 3.94 -20.41
CA ALA A 221 1.55 3.35 -21.59
C ALA A 221 2.68 2.38 -21.22
N PHE A 222 3.38 2.61 -20.10
CA PHE A 222 4.51 1.79 -19.66
C PHE A 222 4.43 1.45 -18.18
N TYR A 223 4.77 0.21 -17.86
CA TYR A 223 5.02 -0.22 -16.49
C TYR A 223 6.38 -0.91 -16.41
N LEU A 224 7.26 -0.47 -15.51
CA LEU A 224 8.60 -1.02 -15.35
C LEU A 224 8.75 -1.67 -13.97
N LEU A 225 9.40 -2.83 -13.95
CA LEU A 225 9.82 -3.52 -12.73
C LEU A 225 11.33 -3.68 -12.76
N ILE A 226 12.03 -3.01 -11.85
CA ILE A 226 13.49 -2.94 -11.85
C ILE A 226 14.02 -3.64 -10.60
N ASP A 227 14.76 -4.74 -10.75
CA ASP A 227 15.25 -5.48 -9.58
C ASP A 227 16.46 -4.79 -8.94
N SER A 228 16.37 -4.41 -7.67
CA SER A 228 17.53 -3.84 -6.96
C SER A 228 18.59 -4.88 -6.59
N ARG A 229 18.29 -6.18 -6.66
CA ARG A 229 19.19 -7.26 -6.21
C ARG A 229 19.90 -7.96 -7.36
N ALA A 230 19.42 -7.79 -8.58
CA ALA A 230 20.03 -8.34 -9.79
C ALA A 230 19.86 -7.36 -10.97
N PRO A 231 20.79 -7.32 -11.94
CA PRO A 231 20.72 -6.43 -13.10
C PRO A 231 19.62 -6.90 -14.06
N LYS A 232 18.35 -6.65 -13.73
CA LYS A 232 17.18 -7.14 -14.47
C LYS A 232 16.06 -6.12 -14.49
N ILE A 233 15.57 -5.78 -15.68
CA ILE A 233 14.46 -4.85 -15.86
C ILE A 233 13.39 -5.57 -16.68
N SER A 234 12.20 -5.73 -16.12
CA SER A 234 11.03 -6.18 -16.88
C SER A 234 10.19 -4.97 -17.24
N TRP A 235 9.75 -4.90 -18.48
CA TRP A 235 8.91 -3.82 -18.97
C TRP A 235 7.61 -4.37 -19.53
N PHE A 236 6.55 -3.58 -19.39
CA PHE A 236 5.26 -3.80 -20.01
C PHE A 236 4.91 -2.55 -20.80
N ARG A 237 4.52 -2.72 -22.05
CA ARG A 237 4.11 -1.64 -22.96
C ARG A 237 2.69 -1.86 -23.42
N ARG A 238 1.84 -0.84 -23.31
CA ARG A 238 0.48 -0.89 -23.83
C ARG A 238 0.51 -0.70 -25.35
N VAL A 239 -0.11 -1.62 -26.07
CA VAL A 239 -0.32 -1.55 -27.52
C VAL A 239 -1.81 -1.76 -27.77
N ASN A 240 -2.50 -0.69 -28.18
CA ASN A 240 -3.97 -0.63 -28.22
C ASN A 240 -4.59 -0.97 -26.86
N THR A 241 -5.33 -2.08 -26.76
CA THR A 241 -5.97 -2.56 -25.53
C THR A 241 -5.19 -3.67 -24.83
N SER A 242 -4.08 -4.13 -25.44
CA SER A 242 -3.25 -5.23 -24.96
C SER A 242 -1.94 -4.72 -24.36
N TRP A 243 -1.26 -5.61 -23.65
CA TRP A 243 0.05 -5.35 -23.06
C TRP A 243 1.08 -6.31 -23.64
N GLU A 244 2.14 -5.76 -24.22
CA GLU A 244 3.35 -6.48 -24.55
C GLU A 244 4.29 -6.45 -23.35
N MET A 245 5.16 -7.45 -23.24
CA MET A 245 6.13 -7.53 -22.16
C MET A 245 7.48 -8.02 -22.67
N GLY A 246 8.53 -7.59 -22.00
CA GLY A 246 9.88 -8.05 -22.27
C GLY A 246 10.83 -7.81 -21.10
N ILE A 247 12.08 -8.17 -21.34
CA ILE A 247 13.20 -7.88 -20.46
C ILE A 247 14.09 -6.90 -21.22
N LEU A 248 14.61 -5.89 -20.54
CA LEU A 248 15.66 -5.03 -21.08
C LEU A 248 16.99 -5.61 -20.61
N GLU A 249 17.81 -6.06 -21.55
CA GLU A 249 19.11 -6.69 -21.30
C GLU A 249 20.25 -5.64 -21.31
N PRO A 250 21.43 -5.97 -20.74
CA PRO A 250 22.61 -5.11 -20.86
C PRO A 250 22.96 -4.80 -22.32
N GLY A 251 23.28 -3.55 -22.61
CA GLY A 251 23.57 -3.00 -23.93
C GLY A 251 22.33 -2.60 -24.74
N GLU A 252 21.13 -2.86 -24.23
CA GLU A 252 19.87 -2.49 -24.88
C GLU A 252 19.31 -1.17 -24.38
N SER A 253 18.39 -0.60 -25.18
CA SER A 253 17.61 0.56 -24.80
C SER A 253 16.11 0.32 -25.04
N LEU A 254 15.27 0.80 -24.13
CA LEU A 254 13.82 0.79 -24.29
C LEU A 254 13.33 2.15 -24.80
N ALA A 255 12.59 2.13 -25.91
CA ALA A 255 11.90 3.31 -26.41
C ALA A 255 10.63 3.59 -25.59
N VAL A 256 10.64 4.71 -24.85
CA VAL A 256 9.50 5.18 -24.08
C VAL A 256 8.83 6.30 -24.83
N GLU A 257 7.54 6.12 -25.13
CA GLU A 257 6.73 7.06 -25.91
C GLU A 257 5.36 7.25 -25.23
N CYS A 258 5.05 8.48 -24.83
CA CYS A 258 3.75 8.82 -24.27
C CYS A 258 2.81 9.35 -25.36
N PRO A 259 1.48 9.15 -25.22
CA PRO A 259 0.49 9.77 -26.10
C PRO A 259 0.59 11.30 -26.17
N SER A 260 1.07 11.95 -25.11
CA SER A 260 1.32 13.39 -25.03
C SER A 260 2.47 13.89 -25.91
N GLY A 261 3.23 12.99 -26.55
CA GLY A 261 4.37 13.31 -27.41
C GLY A 261 5.73 13.24 -26.72
N TYR A 262 5.79 12.95 -25.41
CA TYR A 262 7.05 12.66 -24.73
C TYR A 262 7.73 11.43 -25.34
N ARG A 263 9.03 11.52 -25.62
CA ARG A 263 9.83 10.43 -26.18
C ARG A 263 11.22 10.42 -25.58
N THR A 264 11.72 9.24 -25.23
CA THR A 264 13.11 9.05 -24.81
C THR A 264 13.57 7.61 -25.06
N GLN A 265 14.89 7.40 -25.06
CA GLN A 265 15.50 6.08 -25.01
C GLN A 265 16.04 5.85 -23.59
N LEU A 266 15.52 4.84 -22.90
CA LEU A 266 16.04 4.42 -21.60
C LEU A 266 17.08 3.32 -21.80
N LEU A 267 18.34 3.63 -21.53
CA LEU A 267 19.43 2.66 -21.60
C LEU A 267 19.50 1.85 -20.29
N PHE A 268 19.78 0.56 -20.42
CA PHE A 268 19.97 -0.33 -19.29
C PHE A 268 21.05 0.18 -18.32
N GLU A 269 22.18 0.61 -18.87
CA GLU A 269 23.35 1.10 -18.14
C GLU A 269 23.04 2.35 -17.35
N THR A 270 22.22 3.25 -17.90
CA THR A 270 21.83 4.48 -17.20
C THR A 270 21.02 4.16 -15.96
N ILE A 271 20.13 3.15 -16.00
CA ILE A 271 19.30 2.78 -14.85
C ILE A 271 20.16 2.17 -13.74
N TYR A 272 21.14 1.35 -14.09
CA TYR A 272 22.06 0.71 -13.13
C TYR A 272 23.41 1.43 -12.94
N GLU A 273 23.51 2.69 -13.37
CA GLU A 273 24.72 3.50 -13.19
C GLU A 273 25.10 3.58 -11.71
N ASP A 274 26.40 3.41 -11.41
CA ASP A 274 26.95 3.42 -10.04
C ASP A 274 26.32 2.41 -9.06
N ILE A 275 25.78 1.30 -9.58
CA ILE A 275 25.34 0.15 -8.78
C ILE A 275 26.46 -0.89 -8.71
N ALA A 276 27.00 -1.08 -7.50
CA ALA A 276 27.92 -2.18 -7.21
C ALA A 276 27.13 -3.46 -6.94
N TRP A 277 27.50 -4.57 -7.60
CA TRP A 277 26.80 -5.85 -7.55
C TRP A 277 27.32 -6.78 -6.46
#